data_AF-A0A3M3A330-F1
#
_entry.id   AF-A0A3M3A330-F1
#
_cell.length_a   1.000
_cell.length_b   1.000
_cell.length_c   1.000
_cell.angle_alpha   90.00
_cell.angle_beta   90.00
_cell.angle_gamma   90.00
#
_symmetry.space_group_name_H-M   'P 1'
#
loop_
_entity.id
_entity.type
_entity.pdbx_description
1 polymer ?
#
loop_
_entity_poly.entity_id
_entity_poly.type
_entity_poly.pdbx_seq_one_letter_code
_entity_poly.pdbx_strand_id
1 'polypeptide(L)'
;MNQALKQYPDDANLLYTRAMLAEKRNDLAQMEKDLRTIIKREPENAMALNALGYTLSDRTTRYTEARELIEKAHQISPDDPAVLDSLGWVNYRLGNLDAAERYLR
;
A
#
# COMPACT_ATOMS: atom_id res chain seq x y z
N MET A 1 6.67 13.40 16.05
CA MET A 1 6.68 12.03 15.47
C MET A 1 7.84 11.17 15.96
N ASN A 2 9.10 11.55 15.72
CA ASN A 2 10.25 10.71 16.07
C ASN A 2 10.39 10.42 17.57
N GLN A 3 9.90 11.30 18.46
CA GLN A 3 9.88 11.03 19.90
C GLN A 3 8.79 10.04 20.32
N ALA A 4 7.61 10.06 19.69
CA ALA A 4 6.53 9.11 19.96
C ALA A 4 6.90 7.69 19.50
N LEU A 5 7.54 7.56 18.33
CA LEU A 5 8.07 6.29 17.84
C LEU A 5 9.26 5.77 18.66
N LYS A 6 9.93 6.58 19.48
CA LYS A 6 10.93 6.07 20.44
C LYS A 6 10.28 5.35 21.62
N GLN A 7 9.05 5.73 21.96
CA GLN A 7 8.28 5.14 23.06
C GLN A 7 7.40 3.97 22.58
N TYR A 8 6.88 4.07 21.35
CA TYR A 8 6.05 3.06 20.71
C TYR A 8 6.55 2.82 19.27
N PRO A 9 7.70 2.14 19.11
CA PRO A 9 8.34 1.95 17.80
C PRO A 9 7.51 1.15 16.80
N ASP A 10 6.51 0.45 17.30
CA ASP A 10 5.73 -0.54 16.57
C ASP A 10 4.25 -0.18 16.49
N ASP A 11 3.86 1.02 16.92
CA ASP A 11 2.48 1.48 16.81
C ASP A 11 2.14 1.67 15.32
N ALA A 12 1.16 0.89 14.84
CA ALA A 12 0.80 0.86 13.43
C ALA A 12 0.34 2.23 12.90
N ASN A 13 -0.39 3.01 13.71
CA ASN A 13 -0.85 4.34 13.31
C ASN A 13 0.32 5.32 13.17
N LEU A 14 1.27 5.29 14.10
CA LEU A 14 2.46 6.14 14.03
C LEU A 14 3.37 5.75 12.86
N LEU A 15 3.56 4.45 12.62
CA LEU A 15 4.30 3.93 11.48
C LEU A 15 3.63 4.33 10.17
N TYR A 16 2.31 4.17 10.07
CA TYR A 16 1.55 4.51 8.87
C TYR A 16 1.63 6.00 8.58
N THR A 17 1.44 6.84 9.60
CA THR A 17 1.60 8.29 9.46
C THR A 17 3.01 8.64 8.98
N ARG A 18 4.05 7.93 9.45
CA ARG A 18 5.43 8.17 9.02
C ARG A 18 5.65 7.75 7.59
N ALA A 19 5.08 6.63 7.19
CA ALA A 19 5.12 6.16 5.81
C ALA A 19 4.51 7.20 4.86
N MET A 20 3.34 7.75 5.18
CA MET A 20 2.68 8.76 4.34
C MET A 20 3.46 10.08 4.27
N LEU A 21 4.09 10.50 5.38
CA LEU A 21 4.98 11.66 5.35
C LEU A 21 6.27 11.41 4.56
N ALA A 22 6.81 10.19 4.61
CA ALA A 22 7.99 9.79 3.84
C ALA A 22 7.69 9.75 2.34
N GLU A 23 6.53 9.21 1.94
CA GLU A 23 6.05 9.22 0.56
C GLU A 23 5.96 10.66 0.00
N LYS A 24 5.34 11.59 0.75
CA LYS A 24 5.26 13.02 0.39
C LYS A 24 6.62 13.70 0.22
N ARG A 25 7.65 13.17 0.87
CA ARG A 25 9.04 13.64 0.77
C ARG A 25 9.86 12.89 -0.28
N ASN A 26 9.23 12.01 -1.03
CA ASN A 26 9.87 11.13 -2.00
C ASN A 26 10.86 10.12 -1.38
N ASP A 27 10.77 9.88 -0.07
CA ASP A 27 11.56 8.89 0.66
C ASP A 27 10.83 7.54 0.64
N LEU A 28 10.87 6.89 -0.53
CA LEU A 28 10.21 5.60 -0.75
C LEU A 28 10.79 4.49 0.13
N ALA A 29 12.07 4.58 0.49
CA ALA A 29 12.72 3.58 1.32
C ALA A 29 12.17 3.58 2.75
N GLN A 30 12.01 4.76 3.36
CA GLN A 30 11.43 4.87 4.70
C GLN A 30 9.94 4.50 4.69
N MET A 31 9.21 4.90 3.65
CA MET A 31 7.81 4.54 3.45
C MET A 31 7.63 3.01 3.40
N GLU A 32 8.39 2.33 2.54
CA GLU A 32 8.31 0.88 2.38
C GLU A 32 8.69 0.15 3.67
N LYS A 33 9.75 0.61 4.35
CA LYS A 33 10.18 0.04 5.63
C LYS A 33 9.07 0.07 6.68
N ASP A 34 8.36 1.19 6.79
CA ASP A 34 7.30 1.37 7.77
C ASP A 34 6.07 0.52 7.43
N LEU A 35 5.61 0.54 6.18
CA LEU A 35 4.46 -0.27 5.77
C LEU A 35 4.75 -1.77 5.90
N ARG A 36 5.96 -2.23 5.56
CA ARG A 36 6.35 -3.63 5.79
C ARG A 36 6.40 -3.99 7.26
N THR A 37 6.77 -3.06 8.14
CA THR A 37 6.77 -3.28 9.59
C THR A 37 5.34 -3.49 10.09
N ILE A 38 4.38 -2.70 9.59
CA ILE A 38 2.95 -2.88 9.88
C ILE A 38 2.48 -4.24 9.36
N ILE A 39 2.68 -4.53 8.07
CA ILE A 39 2.22 -5.78 7.43
C ILE A 39 2.81 -7.03 8.11
N LYS A 40 4.05 -6.96 8.60
CA LYS A 40 4.66 -8.07 9.33
C LYS A 40 3.94 -8.36 10.66
N ARG A 41 3.42 -7.34 11.32
CA ARG A 41 2.72 -7.45 12.62
C ARG A 41 1.23 -7.71 12.44
N GLU A 42 0.65 -7.08 11.43
CA GLU A 42 -0.75 -7.11 11.08
C GLU A 42 -0.88 -7.53 9.62
N PRO A 43 -0.75 -8.83 9.30
CA PRO A 43 -0.77 -9.32 7.92
C PRO A 43 -2.09 -9.05 7.19
N GLU A 44 -3.15 -8.73 7.93
CA GLU A 44 -4.48 -8.41 7.43
C GLU A 44 -4.80 -6.90 7.51
N ASN A 45 -3.80 -6.05 7.68
CA ASN A 45 -4.00 -4.60 7.61
C ASN A 45 -4.17 -4.17 6.14
N ALA A 46 -5.43 -4.18 5.66
CA ALA A 46 -5.79 -3.83 4.29
C ALA A 46 -5.25 -2.44 3.87
N MET A 47 -5.28 -1.47 4.79
CA MET A 47 -4.80 -0.11 4.54
C MET A 47 -3.29 -0.07 4.27
N ALA A 48 -2.48 -0.80 5.04
CA ALA A 48 -1.03 -0.85 4.83
C ALA A 48 -0.65 -1.67 3.58
N LEU A 49 -1.36 -2.77 3.33
CA LEU A 49 -1.22 -3.58 2.12
C LEU A 49 -1.51 -2.74 0.87
N ASN A 50 -2.65 -2.04 0.86
CA ASN A 50 -3.06 -1.20 -0.25
C ASN A 50 -2.09 -0.03 -0.47
N ALA A 51 -1.70 0.69 0.58
CA ALA A 51 -0.78 1.82 0.46
C ALA A 51 0.59 1.40 -0.12
N LEU A 52 1.12 0.24 0.30
CA LEU A 52 2.38 -0.26 -0.23
C LEU A 52 2.20 -0.68 -1.69
N GLY A 53 1.16 -1.47 -1.99
CA GLY A 53 0.90 -1.94 -3.34
C GLY A 53 0.62 -0.79 -4.33
N TYR A 54 -0.20 0.18 -3.97
CA TYR A 54 -0.46 1.37 -4.79
C TYR A 54 0.84 2.11 -5.11
N THR A 55 1.68 2.36 -4.10
CA THR A 55 2.92 3.10 -4.32
C THR A 55 3.93 2.34 -5.16
N LEU A 56 4.03 1.01 -4.98
CA LEU A 56 4.86 0.18 -5.85
C LEU A 56 4.34 0.19 -7.30
N SER A 57 3.01 0.19 -7.49
CA SER A 57 2.39 0.33 -8.80
C SER A 57 2.71 1.68 -9.45
N ASP A 58 2.60 2.76 -8.68
CA ASP A 58 2.72 4.11 -9.21
C ASP A 58 4.18 4.53 -9.45
N ARG A 59 5.04 4.29 -8.45
CA ARG A 59 6.38 4.89 -8.35
C ARG A 59 7.51 3.96 -8.75
N THR A 60 7.22 2.69 -9.06
CA THR A 60 8.23 1.69 -9.40
C THR A 60 7.80 0.81 -10.57
N THR A 61 8.57 -0.25 -10.87
CA THR A 61 8.22 -1.30 -11.83
C THR A 61 7.88 -2.63 -11.16
N ARG A 62 7.71 -2.66 -9.82
CA ARG A 62 7.41 -3.87 -9.02
C ARG A 62 5.92 -4.24 -9.08
N TYR A 63 5.35 -4.26 -10.29
CA TYR A 63 3.90 -4.39 -10.51
C TYR A 63 3.34 -5.74 -10.04
N THR A 64 4.10 -6.83 -10.20
CA THR A 64 3.65 -8.16 -9.73
C THR A 64 3.44 -8.17 -8.23
N GLU A 65 4.43 -7.69 -7.48
CA GLU A 65 4.34 -7.60 -6.02
C GLU A 65 3.26 -6.61 -5.58
N ALA A 66 3.17 -5.47 -6.27
CA ALA A 66 2.12 -4.51 -6.01
C ALA A 66 0.73 -5.14 -6.13
N ARG A 67 0.51 -5.93 -7.20
CA ARG A 67 -0.75 -6.62 -7.42
C ARG A 67 -1.05 -7.62 -6.31
N GLU A 68 -0.07 -8.43 -5.89
CA GLU A 68 -0.25 -9.39 -4.80
C GLU A 68 -0.67 -8.72 -3.48
N LEU A 69 -0.07 -7.57 -3.16
CA LEU A 69 -0.42 -6.79 -1.97
C LEU A 69 -1.85 -6.22 -2.06
N ILE A 70 -2.22 -5.65 -3.20
CA ILE A 70 -3.54 -5.05 -3.41
C ILE A 70 -4.61 -6.14 -3.47
N GLU A 71 -4.36 -7.28 -4.12
CA GLU A 71 -5.27 -8.44 -4.13
C GLU A 71 -5.54 -8.93 -2.72
N LYS A 72 -4.51 -8.98 -1.86
CA LYS A 72 -4.70 -9.30 -0.44
C LYS A 72 -5.54 -8.24 0.29
N ALA A 73 -5.29 -6.95 0.05
CA ALA A 73 -6.12 -5.88 0.61
C ALA A 73 -7.59 -6.02 0.17
N HIS A 74 -7.83 -6.39 -1.09
CA HIS A 74 -9.16 -6.58 -1.65
C HIS A 74 -9.87 -7.79 -1.05
N GLN A 75 -9.16 -8.88 -0.76
CA GLN A 75 -9.74 -10.03 -0.05
C GLN A 75 -10.25 -9.66 1.35
N ILE A 76 -9.59 -8.71 2.01
CA ILE A 76 -9.95 -8.25 3.37
C ILE A 76 -11.05 -7.18 3.32
N SER A 77 -11.01 -6.30 2.32
CA SER A 77 -11.92 -5.17 2.16
C SER A 77 -12.38 -5.06 0.71
N PRO A 78 -13.29 -5.95 0.26
CA PRO A 78 -13.65 -6.08 -1.15
C PRO A 78 -14.39 -4.85 -1.70
N ASP A 79 -15.13 -4.15 -0.84
CA ASP A 79 -15.94 -2.99 -1.21
C ASP A 79 -15.23 -1.65 -0.94
N ASP A 80 -13.95 -1.67 -0.54
CA ASP A 80 -13.18 -0.44 -0.30
C ASP A 80 -12.83 0.23 -1.64
N PRO A 81 -13.36 1.44 -1.92
CA PRO A 81 -13.11 2.12 -3.19
C PRO A 81 -11.62 2.41 -3.46
N ALA A 82 -10.82 2.67 -2.42
CA ALA A 82 -9.40 2.93 -2.59
C ALA A 82 -8.62 1.67 -3.00
N VAL A 83 -9.09 0.50 -2.56
CA VAL A 83 -8.51 -0.79 -2.93
C VAL A 83 -8.91 -1.16 -4.36
N LEU A 84 -10.17 -0.94 -4.73
CA LEU A 84 -10.67 -1.16 -6.09
C LEU A 84 -9.93 -0.28 -7.11
N ASP A 85 -9.78 1.02 -6.82
CA ASP A 85 -9.01 1.95 -7.67
C ASP A 85 -7.55 1.47 -7.82
N SER A 86 -6.93 1.03 -6.74
CA SER A 86 -5.57 0.48 -6.76
C SER A 86 -5.46 -0.81 -7.61
N LEU A 87 -6.46 -1.69 -7.56
CA LEU A 87 -6.52 -2.88 -8.42
C LEU A 87 -6.65 -2.50 -9.90
N GLY A 88 -7.47 -1.50 -10.20
CA GLY A 88 -7.58 -0.94 -11.53
C GLY A 88 -6.25 -0.41 -12.04
N TRP A 89 -5.59 0.40 -11.21
CA TRP A 89 -4.32 1.02 -11.51
C TRP A 89 -3.19 0.01 -11.76
N VAL A 90 -3.02 -0.98 -10.88
CA VAL A 90 -1.95 -1.98 -11.06
C VAL A 90 -2.19 -2.86 -12.31
N ASN A 91 -3.45 -3.18 -12.62
CA ASN A 91 -3.78 -3.92 -13.84
C ASN A 91 -3.50 -3.09 -15.09
N TYR A 92 -3.77 -1.79 -15.06
CA TYR A 92 -3.38 -0.89 -16.15
C TYR A 92 -1.86 -0.89 -16.35
N ARG A 93 -1.08 -0.78 -15.26
CA ARG A 93 0.39 -0.82 -15.30
C ARG A 93 0.96 -2.15 -15.81
N LEU A 94 0.25 -3.25 -15.59
CA LEU A 94 0.57 -4.58 -16.11
C LEU A 94 0.13 -4.79 -17.58
N GLY A 95 -0.62 -3.87 -18.18
CA GLY A 95 -1.20 -4.03 -19.52
C GLY A 95 -2.47 -4.88 -19.57
N ASN A 96 -3.04 -5.25 -18.41
CA ASN A 96 -4.27 -6.02 -18.29
C ASN A 96 -5.49 -5.10 -18.42
N LEU A 97 -5.69 -4.49 -19.59
CA LEU A 97 -6.68 -3.41 -19.80
C LEU A 97 -8.13 -3.85 -19.49
N ASP A 98 -8.53 -5.06 -19.86
CA ASP A 98 -9.87 -5.60 -19.55
C ASP A 98 -10.12 -5.75 -18.05
N ALA A 99 -9.07 -6.03 -17.26
CA ALA A 99 -9.17 -6.08 -15.81
C ALA A 99 -9.21 -4.66 -15.22
N ALA A 100 -8.36 -3.76 -15.73
CA ALA A 100 -8.34 -2.36 -15.29
C ALA A 100 -9.70 -1.68 -15.49
N GLU A 101 -10.33 -1.86 -16.65
CA GLU A 101 -11.63 -1.26 -16.96
C GLU A 101 -12.73 -1.74 -16.00
N ARG A 102 -12.70 -2.99 -15.56
CA ARG A 102 -13.70 -3.52 -14.62
C ARG A 102 -13.63 -2.87 -13.24
N TYR A 103 -12.44 -2.44 -12.82
CA TYR A 103 -12.21 -1.85 -11.50
C TYR A 103 -12.28 -0.32 -11.48
N LEU A 104 -12.11 0.35 -12.64
CA LEU A 104 -12.12 1.82 -12.76
C LEU A 104 -13.44 2.41 -13.29
N ARG A 105 -14.50 1.59 -13.34
CA ARG A 105 -15.83 1.98 -13.86
C ARG A 105 -16.70 2.69 -12.82
#